data_AF-X8JRV7-F1
#
_entry.id   AF-X8JRV7-F1
#
_cell.length_a   1.000
_cell.length_b   1.000
_cell.length_c   1.000
_cell.angle_alpha   90.00
_cell.angle_beta   90.00
_cell.angle_gamma   90.00
#
_symmetry.space_group_name_H-M   'P 1'
#
loop_
_entity.id
_entity.type
_entity.pdbx_description
1 polymer ?
#
loop_
_entity_poly.entity_id
_entity_poly.type
_entity_poly.pdbx_seq_one_letter_code
_entity_poly.pdbx_strand_id
1 'polypeptide(L)'
;MKKRHIIPTGATYTTFMSAYAQAKPEILTSTQLERAQGLYKEWANLALSARTDNAIAAITSVHPAAAYISVLANAKLYQTIWDTFYDLNVDGPLAPNQFVFTSMFIAFAKRATIPSDTTTFKDTTSGDAPSGETVEAAPSLSDIRVKNAQDARLLWRMVLRTLERRPFPVDSHLVVAALRALQHGELSELELALKIVDEYLGLRAPDAPVPSEPIKPLELNVRLLDSALSVCNAAKRPDLTRHFLDILTTPGHPQRTIVSTGAMNLLIEAYASLGDSRQIIKTIDWMIREGALPGGLEVIPGNSSWCIALRACLVAQDWDAAKTLTKRLASTTNSKRMIDAETIYLVLKVTYALKPTNERLYERQLRQALDAVYYVVSVWPKDSNATQELYAKLNPKRVERRFVFQNALGDLVKKILNEFDGLRSIPGFDDLTYRLNQLRTNIPDKISARYKQDL
;
A
#
# COMPACT_ATOMS: atom_id res chain seq x y z
N MET A 1 26.97 -18.35 -23.93
CA MET A 1 26.65 -17.78 -25.25
C MET A 1 27.87 -17.18 -25.92
N LYS A 2 28.49 -16.12 -25.38
CA LYS A 2 29.72 -15.50 -25.93
C LYS A 2 30.84 -16.51 -26.24
N LYS A 3 31.22 -17.38 -25.29
CA LYS A 3 32.23 -18.45 -25.50
C LYS A 3 31.90 -19.47 -26.61
N ARG A 4 30.63 -19.59 -27.01
CA ARG A 4 30.15 -20.54 -28.03
C ARG A 4 29.73 -19.84 -29.33
N HIS A 5 30.01 -18.54 -29.48
CA HIS A 5 29.59 -17.73 -30.62
C HIS A 5 28.08 -17.76 -30.92
N ILE A 6 27.24 -17.99 -29.90
CA ILE A 6 25.78 -17.93 -30.02
C ILE A 6 25.34 -16.47 -29.89
N ILE A 7 24.71 -15.94 -30.93
CA ILE A 7 24.18 -14.56 -30.97
C ILE A 7 22.94 -14.47 -30.06
N PRO A 8 22.92 -13.55 -29.08
CA PRO A 8 21.75 -13.31 -28.24
C PRO A 8 20.53 -12.85 -29.06
N THR A 9 19.36 -13.36 -28.71
CA THR A 9 18.07 -12.92 -29.26
C THR A 9 17.39 -11.90 -28.34
N GLY A 10 16.32 -11.24 -28.80
CA GLY A 10 15.52 -10.35 -27.94
C GLY A 10 15.00 -11.03 -26.66
N ALA A 11 14.60 -12.30 -26.76
CA ALA A 11 14.20 -13.12 -25.61
C ALA A 11 15.34 -13.38 -24.62
N THR A 12 16.58 -13.46 -25.12
CA THR A 12 17.77 -13.61 -24.28
C THR A 12 17.97 -12.37 -23.41
N TYR A 13 18.01 -11.18 -24.02
CA TYR A 13 18.18 -9.92 -23.30
C TYR A 13 17.06 -9.69 -22.30
N THR A 14 15.82 -9.97 -22.70
CA THR A 14 14.64 -9.91 -21.82
C THR A 14 14.81 -10.78 -20.59
N THR A 15 15.16 -12.05 -20.76
CA THR A 15 15.31 -12.98 -19.64
C THR A 15 16.37 -12.49 -18.65
N PHE A 16 17.53 -12.04 -19.14
CA PHE A 16 18.58 -11.50 -18.29
C PHE A 16 18.15 -10.21 -17.59
N MET A 17 17.52 -9.26 -18.29
CA MET A 17 17.06 -8.01 -17.68
C MET A 17 15.98 -8.24 -16.63
N SER A 18 15.02 -9.12 -16.90
CA SER A 18 14.00 -9.49 -15.92
C SER A 18 14.61 -10.12 -14.68
N ALA A 19 15.66 -10.94 -14.83
CA ALA A 19 16.39 -11.51 -13.69
C ALA A 19 17.07 -10.42 -12.85
N TYR A 20 17.72 -9.43 -13.47
CA TYR A 20 18.26 -8.27 -12.75
C TYR A 20 17.15 -7.43 -12.10
N ALA A 21 16.02 -7.24 -12.78
CA ALA A 21 14.90 -6.45 -12.27
C ALA A 21 14.20 -7.09 -11.06
N GLN A 22 14.33 -8.42 -10.91
CA GLN A 22 13.83 -9.18 -9.75
C GLN A 22 14.90 -9.35 -8.65
N ALA A 23 16.16 -9.04 -8.95
CA ALA A 23 17.24 -9.14 -7.97
C ALA A 23 16.99 -8.16 -6.82
N LYS A 24 17.32 -8.60 -5.60
CA LYS A 24 17.21 -7.74 -4.43
C LYS A 24 18.21 -6.58 -4.53
N PRO A 25 17.90 -5.39 -3.99
CA PRO A 25 18.80 -4.24 -4.05
C PRO A 25 20.20 -4.52 -3.54
N GLU A 26 20.36 -5.40 -2.54
CA GLU A 26 21.66 -5.74 -1.96
C GLU A 26 22.58 -6.52 -2.92
N ILE A 27 22.01 -7.14 -3.95
CA ILE A 27 22.74 -7.94 -4.95
C ILE A 27 23.21 -7.05 -6.12
N LEU A 28 22.58 -5.88 -6.32
CA LEU A 28 22.87 -4.96 -7.41
C LEU A 28 24.12 -4.11 -7.10
N THR A 29 25.29 -4.76 -7.06
CA THR A 29 26.58 -4.08 -6.91
C THR A 29 26.89 -3.22 -8.15
N SER A 30 27.82 -2.27 -8.02
CA SER A 30 28.28 -1.42 -9.14
C SER A 30 28.65 -2.25 -10.37
N THR A 31 29.40 -3.34 -10.19
CA THR A 31 29.75 -4.28 -11.27
C THR A 31 28.53 -4.93 -11.93
N GLN A 32 27.49 -5.27 -11.17
CA GLN A 32 26.27 -5.83 -11.73
C GLN A 32 25.46 -4.78 -12.49
N LEU A 33 25.45 -3.54 -12.01
CA LEU A 33 24.80 -2.42 -12.69
C LEU A 33 25.51 -2.06 -14.00
N GLU A 34 26.84 -2.05 -14.03
CA GLU A 34 27.62 -1.89 -15.26
C GLU A 34 27.32 -3.00 -16.28
N ARG A 35 27.20 -4.25 -15.82
CA ARG A 35 26.83 -5.39 -16.68
C ARG A 35 25.42 -5.26 -17.21
N ALA A 36 24.46 -4.85 -16.37
CA ALA A 36 23.09 -4.58 -16.79
C ALA A 36 23.06 -3.43 -17.83
N GLN A 37 23.78 -2.34 -17.60
CA GLN A 37 23.88 -1.26 -18.58
C GLN A 37 24.51 -1.73 -19.91
N GLY A 38 25.56 -2.55 -19.85
CA GLY A 38 26.18 -3.13 -21.04
C GLY A 38 25.21 -4.01 -21.84
N LEU A 39 24.46 -4.88 -21.15
CA LEU A 39 23.42 -5.70 -21.78
C LEU A 39 22.29 -4.85 -22.40
N TYR A 40 21.92 -3.73 -21.77
CA TYR A 40 20.91 -2.81 -22.29
C TYR A 40 21.39 -2.14 -23.58
N LYS A 41 22.62 -1.63 -23.59
CA LYS A 41 23.25 -1.02 -24.79
C LYS A 41 23.39 -2.02 -25.93
N GLU A 42 23.83 -3.25 -25.64
CA GLU A 42 23.91 -4.32 -26.65
C GLU A 42 22.53 -4.61 -27.27
N TRP A 43 21.46 -4.69 -26.46
CA TRP A 43 20.10 -4.86 -26.96
C TRP A 43 19.61 -3.66 -27.78
N ALA A 44 19.85 -2.43 -27.32
CA ALA A 44 19.44 -1.22 -28.02
C ALA A 44 20.09 -1.15 -29.42
N ASN A 45 21.38 -1.47 -29.51
CA ASN A 45 22.10 -1.57 -30.80
C ASN A 45 21.51 -2.67 -31.69
N LEU A 46 21.17 -3.84 -31.13
CA LEU A 46 20.51 -4.91 -31.88
C LEU A 46 19.16 -4.45 -32.45
N ALA A 47 18.34 -3.77 -31.64
CA ALA A 47 17.04 -3.24 -32.05
C ALA A 47 17.16 -2.18 -33.16
N LEU A 48 18.17 -1.29 -33.08
CA LEU A 48 18.46 -0.31 -34.12
C LEU A 48 18.98 -0.94 -35.42
N SER A 49 19.69 -2.06 -35.33
CA SER A 49 20.22 -2.78 -36.50
C SER A 49 19.16 -3.59 -37.27
N ALA A 50 17.98 -3.79 -36.67
CA ALA A 50 16.91 -4.57 -37.29
C ALA A 50 16.34 -3.84 -38.51
N ARG A 51 16.39 -4.49 -39.69
CA ARG A 51 16.01 -3.88 -40.98
C ARG A 51 14.58 -4.17 -41.42
N THR A 52 13.90 -5.12 -40.80
CA THR A 52 12.54 -5.53 -41.18
C THR A 52 11.58 -5.32 -40.03
N ASP A 53 10.33 -4.96 -40.34
CA ASP A 53 9.28 -4.76 -39.34
C ASP A 53 9.05 -6.02 -38.49
N ASN A 54 9.18 -7.20 -39.09
CA ASN A 54 9.08 -8.48 -38.37
C ASN A 54 10.24 -8.68 -37.39
N ALA A 55 11.48 -8.34 -37.78
CA ALA A 55 12.63 -8.44 -36.88
C ALA A 55 12.52 -7.42 -35.75
N ILE A 56 12.09 -6.20 -36.06
CA ILE A 56 11.76 -5.16 -35.09
C ILE A 56 10.73 -5.71 -34.11
N ALA A 57 9.56 -6.15 -34.59
CA ALA A 57 8.49 -6.65 -33.74
C ALA A 57 8.95 -7.83 -32.87
N ALA A 58 9.74 -8.76 -33.41
CA ALA A 58 10.29 -9.87 -32.64
C ALA A 58 11.22 -9.40 -31.51
N ILE A 59 12.11 -8.43 -31.79
CA ILE A 59 13.09 -7.92 -30.82
C ILE A 59 12.42 -7.01 -29.78
N THR A 60 11.38 -6.27 -30.17
CA THR A 60 10.68 -5.30 -29.32
C THR A 60 9.42 -5.86 -28.68
N SER A 61 9.00 -7.09 -29.01
CA SER A 61 7.80 -7.74 -28.43
C SER A 61 7.88 -7.87 -26.91
N VAL A 62 9.09 -7.94 -26.38
CA VAL A 62 9.34 -7.87 -24.94
C VAL A 62 10.31 -6.73 -24.69
N HIS A 63 10.17 -6.07 -23.54
CA HIS A 63 10.73 -4.73 -23.34
C HIS A 63 11.92 -4.71 -22.34
N PRO A 64 13.14 -5.05 -22.78
CA PRO A 64 14.36 -4.84 -21.99
C PRO A 64 14.51 -3.43 -21.43
N ALA A 65 14.03 -2.38 -22.13
CA ALA A 65 14.01 -1.02 -21.60
C ALA A 65 13.18 -0.88 -20.31
N ALA A 66 11.96 -1.42 -20.30
CA ALA A 66 11.09 -1.41 -19.11
C ALA A 66 11.71 -2.19 -17.93
N ALA A 67 12.31 -3.35 -18.23
CA ALA A 67 13.03 -4.14 -17.23
C ALA A 67 14.28 -3.41 -16.72
N TYR A 68 15.05 -2.74 -17.59
CA TYR A 68 16.22 -1.97 -17.20
C TYR A 68 15.86 -0.75 -16.33
N ILE A 69 14.78 -0.03 -16.65
CA ILE A 69 14.22 1.01 -15.77
C ILE A 69 13.89 0.43 -14.39
N SER A 70 13.35 -0.78 -14.32
CA SER A 70 13.08 -1.46 -13.05
C SER A 70 14.36 -1.83 -12.29
N VAL A 71 15.45 -2.21 -12.98
CA VAL A 71 16.78 -2.41 -12.37
C VAL A 71 17.27 -1.12 -11.74
N LEU A 72 17.24 -0.01 -12.50
CA LEU A 72 17.66 1.30 -12.01
C LEU A 72 16.81 1.77 -10.83
N ALA A 73 15.49 1.51 -10.85
CA ALA A 73 14.59 1.84 -9.75
C ALA A 73 14.92 1.06 -8.48
N ASN A 74 15.24 -0.23 -8.58
CA ASN A 74 15.68 -1.04 -7.43
C ASN A 74 17.05 -0.59 -6.92
N ALA A 75 17.93 -0.10 -7.79
CA ALA A 75 19.21 0.50 -7.46
C ALA A 75 19.12 1.95 -6.97
N LYS A 76 17.90 2.53 -6.92
CA LYS A 76 17.62 3.92 -6.51
C LYS A 76 18.28 5.00 -7.39
N LEU A 77 18.63 4.66 -8.63
CA LEU A 77 19.25 5.57 -9.61
C LEU A 77 18.18 6.34 -10.41
N TYR A 78 17.38 7.14 -9.73
CA TYR A 78 16.19 7.79 -10.32
C TYR A 78 16.52 8.84 -11.39
N GLN A 79 17.68 9.49 -11.33
CA GLN A 79 18.11 10.41 -12.37
C GLN A 79 18.41 9.66 -13.67
N THR A 80 19.17 8.57 -13.57
CA THR A 80 19.52 7.72 -14.71
C THR A 80 18.31 7.08 -15.38
N ILE A 81 17.21 6.88 -14.64
CA ILE A 81 15.93 6.45 -15.22
C ILE A 81 15.41 7.48 -16.24
N TRP A 82 15.43 8.77 -15.89
CA TRP A 82 15.03 9.84 -16.80
C TRP A 82 16.00 9.95 -17.98
N ASP A 83 17.30 9.88 -17.73
CA ASP A 83 18.31 9.93 -18.78
C ASP A 83 18.07 8.78 -19.79
N THR A 84 17.89 7.56 -19.29
CA THR A 84 17.57 6.37 -20.10
C THR A 84 16.26 6.54 -20.88
N PHE A 85 15.24 7.16 -20.27
CA PHE A 85 13.95 7.39 -20.91
C PHE A 85 14.03 8.45 -22.02
N TYR A 86 14.80 9.52 -21.82
CA TYR A 86 15.03 10.55 -22.84
C TYR A 86 15.98 10.10 -23.95
N ASP A 87 16.87 9.15 -23.67
CA ASP A 87 17.70 8.48 -24.68
C ASP A 87 16.90 7.55 -25.61
N LEU A 88 15.66 7.18 -25.24
CA LEU A 88 14.77 6.44 -26.13
C LEU A 88 14.32 7.36 -27.28
N ASN A 89 14.38 6.84 -28.50
CA ASN A 89 13.88 7.57 -29.66
C ASN A 89 12.42 7.96 -29.47
N VAL A 90 12.04 9.16 -29.90
CA VAL A 90 10.64 9.61 -29.86
C VAL A 90 9.74 8.71 -30.73
N ASP A 91 10.30 8.23 -31.84
CA ASP A 91 9.64 7.41 -32.84
C ASP A 91 10.43 6.12 -33.13
N GLY A 92 9.77 5.16 -33.76
CA GLY A 92 10.38 3.91 -34.20
C GLY A 92 10.38 2.79 -33.15
N PRO A 93 11.16 1.72 -33.36
CA PRO A 93 11.07 0.48 -32.59
C PRO A 93 11.36 0.64 -31.10
N LEU A 94 12.23 1.60 -30.75
CA LEU A 94 12.63 1.89 -29.37
C LEU A 94 11.76 2.95 -28.69
N ALA A 95 10.74 3.47 -29.37
CA ALA A 95 9.89 4.49 -28.78
C ALA A 95 9.21 4.01 -27.51
N PRO A 96 9.08 4.88 -26.48
CA PRO A 96 8.37 4.55 -25.26
C PRO A 96 6.96 4.04 -25.57
N ASN A 97 6.56 2.98 -24.88
CA ASN A 97 5.23 2.38 -24.99
C ASN A 97 4.64 2.14 -23.60
N GLN A 98 3.46 1.51 -23.54
CA GLN A 98 2.76 1.25 -22.27
C GLN A 98 3.66 0.61 -21.19
N PHE A 99 4.59 -0.28 -21.54
CA PHE A 99 5.41 -1.00 -20.57
C PHE A 99 6.55 -0.13 -20.01
N VAL A 100 7.15 0.71 -20.86
CA VAL A 100 8.15 1.70 -20.45
C VAL A 100 7.50 2.72 -19.52
N PHE A 101 6.36 3.29 -19.91
CA PHE A 101 5.61 4.23 -19.09
C PHE A 101 5.16 3.60 -17.75
N THR A 102 4.65 2.36 -17.78
CA THR A 102 4.27 1.62 -16.57
C THR A 102 5.46 1.47 -15.63
N SER A 103 6.64 1.11 -16.15
CA SER A 103 7.85 0.93 -15.34
C SER A 103 8.35 2.24 -14.73
N MET A 104 8.24 3.35 -15.46
CA MET A 104 8.52 4.70 -14.94
C MET A 104 7.59 5.07 -13.77
N PHE A 105 6.27 4.91 -13.94
CA PHE A 105 5.31 5.18 -12.85
C PHE A 105 5.56 4.29 -11.62
N ILE A 106 5.86 3.00 -11.83
CA ILE A 106 6.24 2.09 -10.75
C ILE A 106 7.52 2.56 -10.05
N ALA A 107 8.51 3.07 -10.78
CA ALA A 107 9.73 3.61 -10.21
C ALA A 107 9.44 4.80 -9.27
N PHE A 108 8.56 5.72 -9.67
CA PHE A 108 8.14 6.86 -8.84
C PHE A 108 7.40 6.39 -7.58
N ALA A 109 6.46 5.45 -7.72
CA ALA A 109 5.76 4.89 -6.57
C ALA A 109 6.72 4.19 -5.59
N LYS A 110 7.73 3.45 -6.09
CA LYS A 110 8.76 2.81 -5.26
C LYS A 110 9.64 3.80 -4.51
N ARG A 111 10.00 4.93 -5.13
CA ARG A 111 10.85 5.97 -4.50
C ARG A 111 10.27 6.47 -3.18
N ALA A 112 8.94 6.59 -3.10
CA ALA A 112 8.22 7.00 -1.89
C ALA A 112 8.20 5.97 -0.75
N THR A 113 8.74 4.76 -0.96
CA THR A 113 8.74 3.69 0.07
C THR A 113 10.06 3.53 0.79
N ILE A 114 11.12 4.19 0.31
CA ILE A 114 12.48 4.09 0.82
C ILE A 114 12.57 4.85 2.14
N PRO A 115 12.91 4.20 3.27
CA PRO A 115 13.17 4.88 4.52
C PRO A 115 14.35 5.83 4.36
N SER A 116 14.21 7.07 4.84
CA SER A 116 15.26 8.11 4.78
C SER A 116 16.54 7.72 5.53
N ASP A 117 16.52 6.67 6.34
CA ASP A 117 17.61 6.29 7.25
C ASP A 117 18.84 5.67 6.56
N THR A 118 18.80 5.38 5.26
CA THR A 118 19.84 4.57 4.57
C THR A 118 20.65 5.31 3.50
N THR A 119 20.56 6.63 3.38
CA THR A 119 21.20 7.39 2.29
C THR A 119 22.70 7.66 2.47
N THR A 120 23.39 6.94 3.35
CA THR A 120 24.86 7.04 3.52
C THR A 120 25.66 6.35 2.41
N PHE A 121 25.27 6.47 1.15
CA PHE A 121 26.21 6.32 0.05
C PHE A 121 26.85 7.70 -0.16
N LYS A 122 27.93 7.95 0.60
CA LYS A 122 28.87 9.03 0.29
C LYS A 122 29.42 8.73 -1.10
N ASP A 123 29.01 9.50 -2.10
CA ASP A 123 29.77 9.61 -3.34
C ASP A 123 31.15 10.17 -2.96
N THR A 124 32.09 9.27 -2.75
CA THR A 124 33.51 9.56 -2.61
C THR A 124 34.03 9.95 -4.00
N THR A 125 33.76 11.17 -4.43
CA THR A 125 34.59 11.86 -5.41
C THR A 125 35.30 13.01 -4.70
N SER A 126 36.51 12.68 -4.29
CA SER A 126 37.60 13.52 -3.79
C SER A 126 37.76 14.88 -4.49
N GLY A 127 37.97 15.92 -3.70
CA GLY A 127 38.55 17.19 -4.14
C GLY A 127 38.53 18.23 -3.02
N ASP A 128 39.65 18.36 -2.30
CA ASP A 128 39.86 19.26 -1.16
C ASP A 128 39.43 20.71 -1.43
N ALA A 129 38.36 21.16 -0.79
CA ALA A 129 38.06 22.58 -0.60
C ALA A 129 37.38 22.81 0.77
N PRO A 130 37.96 23.63 1.66
CA PRO A 130 37.33 24.01 2.91
C PRO A 130 36.51 25.28 2.70
N SER A 131 35.21 25.15 2.46
CA SER A 131 34.28 26.26 2.57
C SER A 131 32.99 25.80 3.22
N GLY A 132 32.55 26.53 4.25
CA GLY A 132 31.40 26.22 5.10
C GLY A 132 30.07 26.20 4.36
N GLU A 133 29.82 25.14 3.61
CA GLU A 133 28.53 24.86 3.00
C GLU A 133 27.52 24.47 4.07
N THR A 134 26.47 25.27 4.14
CA THR A 134 25.21 24.95 4.80
C THR A 134 24.75 23.57 4.37
N VAL A 135 24.75 22.62 5.31
CA VAL A 135 24.25 21.26 5.10
C VAL A 135 22.77 21.38 4.75
N GLU A 136 22.42 21.30 3.46
CA GLU A 136 21.04 21.23 3.01
C GLU A 136 20.37 20.03 3.68
N ALA A 137 19.30 20.29 4.44
CA ALA A 137 18.57 19.25 5.13
C ALA A 137 18.05 18.23 4.11
N ALA A 138 18.20 16.94 4.41
CA ALA A 138 17.69 15.88 3.55
C ALA A 138 16.18 16.06 3.32
N PRO A 139 15.69 15.89 2.07
CA PRO A 139 14.30 16.12 1.75
C PRO A 139 13.39 15.17 2.55
N SER A 140 12.26 15.69 3.03
CA SER A 140 11.32 14.88 3.80
C SER A 140 10.62 13.85 2.91
N LEU A 141 10.07 12.78 3.50
CA LEU A 141 9.34 11.75 2.77
C LEU A 141 8.11 12.32 2.03
N SER A 142 7.47 13.34 2.61
CA SER A 142 6.38 14.09 1.96
C SER A 142 6.88 14.83 0.72
N ASP A 143 8.03 15.49 0.78
CA ASP A 143 8.58 16.24 -0.36
C ASP A 143 8.90 15.31 -1.53
N ILE A 144 9.46 14.13 -1.22
CA ILE A 144 9.73 13.09 -2.22
C ILE A 144 8.43 12.61 -2.88
N ARG A 145 7.36 12.41 -2.08
CA ARG A 145 6.05 11.98 -2.60
C ARG A 145 5.40 13.02 -3.50
N VAL A 146 5.44 14.29 -3.11
CA VAL A 146 4.91 15.40 -3.91
C VAL A 146 5.69 15.51 -5.23
N LYS A 147 7.03 15.47 -5.18
CA LYS A 147 7.88 15.48 -6.39
C LYS A 147 7.55 14.31 -7.32
N ASN A 148 7.38 13.11 -6.79
CA ASN A 148 7.03 11.92 -7.59
C ASN A 148 5.67 12.08 -8.28
N ALA A 149 4.70 12.72 -7.64
CA ALA A 149 3.40 12.97 -8.24
C ALA A 149 3.47 14.04 -9.35
N GLN A 150 4.31 15.08 -9.17
CA GLN A 150 4.58 16.07 -10.21
C GLN A 150 5.27 15.44 -11.44
N ASP A 151 6.27 14.59 -11.20
CA ASP A 151 6.96 13.80 -12.24
C ASP A 151 5.97 12.86 -12.95
N ALA A 152 5.06 12.22 -12.21
CA ALA A 152 4.01 11.37 -12.76
C ALA A 152 3.02 12.16 -13.65
N ARG A 153 2.63 13.36 -13.23
CA ARG A 153 1.78 14.26 -14.04
C ARG A 153 2.47 14.65 -15.35
N LEU A 154 3.76 14.98 -15.31
CA LEU A 154 4.55 15.24 -16.51
C LEU A 154 4.57 14.01 -17.42
N LEU A 155 4.88 12.84 -16.86
CA LEU A 155 4.94 11.58 -17.59
C LEU A 155 3.60 11.23 -18.23
N TRP A 156 2.48 11.47 -17.56
CA TRP A 156 1.15 11.25 -18.13
C TRP A 156 0.86 12.14 -19.35
N ARG A 157 1.30 13.41 -19.32
CA ARG A 157 1.22 14.26 -20.53
C ARG A 157 2.06 13.71 -21.68
N MET A 158 3.21 13.09 -21.37
CA MET A 158 4.03 12.42 -22.38
C MET A 158 3.32 11.17 -22.93
N VAL A 159 2.66 10.38 -22.08
CA VAL A 159 1.80 9.26 -22.51
C VAL A 159 0.78 9.73 -23.55
N LEU A 160 0.04 10.81 -23.26
CA LEU A 160 -0.98 11.33 -24.17
C LEU A 160 -0.38 11.78 -25.52
N ARG A 161 0.73 12.53 -25.50
CA ARG A 161 1.44 12.92 -26.73
C ARG A 161 1.95 11.73 -27.53
N THR A 162 2.43 10.68 -26.84
CA THR A 162 2.87 9.47 -27.51
C THR A 162 1.69 8.69 -28.09
N LEU A 163 0.54 8.63 -27.40
CA LEU A 163 -0.68 8.01 -27.93
C LEU A 163 -1.19 8.71 -29.20
N GLU A 164 -1.11 10.05 -29.27
CA GLU A 164 -1.45 10.83 -30.47
C GLU A 164 -0.55 10.49 -31.66
N ARG A 165 0.76 10.31 -31.41
CA ARG A 165 1.75 10.01 -32.46
C ARG A 165 1.75 8.54 -32.87
N ARG A 166 1.64 7.66 -31.88
CA ARG A 166 1.72 6.22 -32.00
C ARG A 166 0.77 5.56 -31.00
N PRO A 167 -0.45 5.22 -31.44
CA PRO A 167 -1.40 4.53 -30.58
C PRO A 167 -0.82 3.22 -30.04
N PHE A 168 -0.93 3.04 -28.73
CA PHE A 168 -0.68 1.78 -28.04
C PHE A 168 -1.85 1.53 -27.08
N PRO A 169 -2.15 0.27 -26.71
CA PRO A 169 -3.22 0.00 -25.78
C PRO A 169 -2.94 0.68 -24.43
N VAL A 170 -3.91 1.37 -23.86
CA VAL A 170 -3.82 1.81 -22.47
C VAL A 170 -4.37 0.67 -21.62
N ASP A 171 -3.49 -0.09 -20.98
CA ASP A 171 -3.89 -1.24 -20.19
C ASP A 171 -4.15 -0.90 -18.70
N SER A 172 -4.68 -1.88 -17.97
CA SER A 172 -4.96 -1.72 -16.54
C SER A 172 -3.67 -1.51 -15.70
N HIS A 173 -2.53 -2.00 -16.16
CA HIS A 173 -1.27 -1.88 -15.42
C HIS A 173 -0.72 -0.45 -15.48
N LEU A 174 -0.78 0.17 -16.65
CA LEU A 174 -0.39 1.56 -16.85
C LEU A 174 -1.25 2.50 -15.99
N VAL A 175 -2.57 2.33 -16.03
CA VAL A 175 -3.50 3.17 -15.26
C VAL A 175 -3.30 2.97 -13.76
N VAL A 176 -3.20 1.73 -13.27
CA VAL A 176 -2.91 1.48 -11.84
C VAL A 176 -1.60 2.14 -11.40
N ALA A 177 -0.54 2.01 -12.21
CA ALA A 177 0.76 2.59 -11.89
C ALA A 177 0.69 4.13 -11.85
N ALA A 178 0.01 4.74 -12.83
CA ALA A 178 -0.21 6.19 -12.88
C ALA A 178 -1.00 6.70 -11.67
N LEU A 179 -2.14 6.09 -11.35
CA LEU A 179 -2.98 6.49 -10.21
C LEU A 179 -2.20 6.39 -8.89
N ARG A 180 -1.42 5.32 -8.68
CA ARG A 180 -0.58 5.16 -7.48
C ARG A 180 0.55 6.18 -7.37
N ALA A 181 1.09 6.64 -8.50
CA ALA A 181 2.12 7.67 -8.49
C ALA A 181 1.51 9.06 -8.22
N LEU A 182 0.30 9.31 -8.71
CA LEU A 182 -0.42 10.59 -8.55
C LEU A 182 -1.08 10.74 -7.16
N GLN A 183 -1.48 9.65 -6.49
CA GLN A 183 -2.29 9.68 -5.26
C GLN A 183 -1.66 10.45 -4.07
N HIS A 184 -0.37 10.76 -4.12
CA HIS A 184 0.32 11.51 -3.06
C HIS A 184 0.69 12.94 -3.47
N GLY A 185 0.17 13.40 -4.61
CA GLY A 185 0.37 14.76 -5.10
C GLY A 185 -0.52 15.79 -4.43
N GLU A 186 -0.45 17.00 -4.94
CA GLU A 186 -1.33 18.10 -4.55
C GLU A 186 -2.65 18.02 -5.31
N LEU A 187 -3.51 19.04 -5.13
CA LEU A 187 -4.84 19.09 -5.74
C LEU A 187 -4.79 18.88 -7.27
N SER A 188 -3.82 19.47 -7.96
CA SER A 188 -3.74 19.39 -9.43
C SER A 188 -3.40 17.99 -9.97
N GLU A 189 -2.59 17.22 -9.22
CA GLU A 189 -2.26 15.83 -9.52
C GLU A 189 -3.44 14.90 -9.20
N LEU A 190 -4.16 15.19 -8.11
CA LEU A 190 -5.35 14.43 -7.71
C LEU A 190 -6.52 14.67 -8.68
N GLU A 191 -6.71 15.91 -9.17
CA GLU A 191 -7.68 16.23 -10.23
C GLU A 191 -7.36 15.47 -11.52
N LEU A 192 -6.08 15.43 -11.93
CA LEU A 192 -5.69 14.62 -13.07
C LEU A 192 -5.98 13.13 -12.83
N ALA A 193 -5.69 12.61 -11.63
CA ALA A 193 -5.97 11.22 -11.30
C ALA A 193 -7.48 10.90 -11.36
N LEU A 194 -8.34 11.79 -10.85
CA LEU A 194 -9.79 11.66 -10.96
C LEU A 194 -10.27 11.72 -12.42
N LYS A 195 -9.66 12.58 -13.24
CA LYS A 195 -9.93 12.62 -14.68
C LYS A 195 -9.56 11.30 -15.37
N ILE A 196 -8.42 10.70 -15.02
CA ILE A 196 -8.04 9.37 -15.53
C ILE A 196 -9.06 8.30 -15.12
N VAL A 197 -9.58 8.37 -13.88
CA VAL A 197 -10.62 7.45 -13.39
C VAL A 197 -11.92 7.59 -14.20
N ASP A 198 -12.39 8.81 -14.47
CA ASP A 198 -13.58 9.04 -15.32
C ASP A 198 -13.34 8.56 -16.76
N GLU A 199 -12.27 9.02 -17.42
CA GLU A 199 -12.01 8.77 -18.83
C GLU A 199 -11.72 7.30 -19.15
N TYR A 200 -10.92 6.61 -18.33
CA TYR A 200 -10.46 5.26 -18.64
C TYR A 200 -11.23 4.17 -17.91
N LEU A 201 -11.86 4.45 -16.77
CA LEU A 201 -12.62 3.45 -16.01
C LEU A 201 -14.13 3.64 -16.12
N GLY A 202 -14.60 4.78 -16.63
CA GLY A 202 -16.02 5.11 -16.68
C GLY A 202 -16.65 5.32 -15.30
N LEU A 203 -15.84 5.45 -14.25
CA LEU A 203 -16.29 5.74 -12.89
C LEU A 203 -16.47 7.26 -12.76
N ARG A 204 -17.65 7.73 -13.16
CA ARG A 204 -17.97 9.16 -13.26
C ARG A 204 -18.67 9.70 -12.01
N ALA A 205 -18.32 10.91 -11.61
CA ALA A 205 -19.05 11.64 -10.57
C ALA A 205 -20.53 11.86 -10.94
N PRO A 206 -21.47 11.82 -10.00
CA PRO A 206 -22.91 11.88 -10.31
C PRO A 206 -23.35 13.18 -11.00
N ASP A 207 -22.58 14.25 -10.85
CA ASP A 207 -22.80 15.59 -11.38
C ASP A 207 -21.98 15.91 -12.64
N ALA A 208 -21.10 15.01 -13.07
CA ALA A 208 -20.22 15.27 -14.20
C ALA A 208 -20.96 15.16 -15.55
N PRO A 209 -20.66 16.04 -16.51
CA PRO A 209 -21.30 16.05 -17.82
C PRO A 209 -21.03 14.76 -18.59
N VAL A 210 -21.95 14.40 -19.48
CA VAL A 210 -21.74 13.28 -20.42
C VAL A 210 -20.57 13.65 -21.35
N PRO A 211 -19.57 12.77 -21.53
CA PRO A 211 -18.40 13.04 -22.35
C PRO A 211 -18.83 13.18 -23.81
N SER A 212 -18.17 14.08 -24.50
CA SER A 212 -18.41 14.34 -25.93
C SER A 212 -18.04 13.14 -26.80
N GLU A 213 -17.06 12.35 -26.38
CA GLU A 213 -16.57 11.18 -27.13
C GLU A 213 -16.60 9.92 -26.26
N PRO A 214 -17.24 8.84 -26.71
CA PRO A 214 -17.29 7.59 -25.97
C PRO A 214 -15.95 6.85 -26.11
N ILE A 215 -15.05 7.06 -25.16
CA ILE A 215 -13.91 6.16 -24.95
C ILE A 215 -14.48 4.85 -24.37
N LYS A 216 -14.15 3.71 -24.99
CA LYS A 216 -14.52 2.40 -24.44
C LYS A 216 -13.78 2.23 -23.10
N PRO A 217 -14.50 2.17 -21.95
CA PRO A 217 -13.85 2.06 -20.66
C PRO A 217 -13.11 0.71 -20.56
N LEU A 218 -12.02 0.72 -19.79
CA LEU A 218 -11.27 -0.48 -19.47
C LEU A 218 -12.13 -1.41 -18.61
N GLU A 219 -11.92 -2.71 -18.78
CA GLU A 219 -12.54 -3.69 -17.91
C GLU A 219 -12.03 -3.50 -16.48
N LEU A 220 -12.95 -3.18 -15.58
CA LEU A 220 -12.64 -2.92 -14.19
C LEU A 220 -12.23 -4.23 -13.51
N ASN A 221 -11.07 -4.21 -12.85
CA ASN A 221 -10.58 -5.31 -12.02
C ASN A 221 -10.33 -4.82 -10.60
N VAL A 222 -10.12 -5.75 -9.67
CA VAL A 222 -9.92 -5.44 -8.23
C VAL A 222 -8.83 -4.39 -8.01
N ARG A 223 -7.70 -4.47 -8.74
CA ARG A 223 -6.56 -3.55 -8.56
C ARG A 223 -6.84 -2.14 -9.07
N LEU A 224 -7.58 -2.04 -10.18
CA LEU A 224 -8.03 -0.76 -10.72
C LEU A 224 -9.02 -0.09 -9.78
N LEU A 225 -10.02 -0.83 -9.31
CA LEU A 225 -11.00 -0.33 -8.35
C LEU A 225 -10.33 0.15 -7.07
N ASP A 226 -9.46 -0.66 -6.46
CA ASP A 226 -8.74 -0.27 -5.24
C ASP A 226 -7.91 1.02 -5.45
N SER A 227 -7.25 1.14 -6.61
CA SER A 227 -6.43 2.33 -6.91
C SER A 227 -7.31 3.57 -7.15
N ALA A 228 -8.45 3.42 -7.81
CA ALA A 228 -9.40 4.51 -8.04
C ALA A 228 -10.03 5.02 -6.72
N LEU A 229 -10.47 4.10 -5.86
CA LEU A 229 -11.03 4.44 -4.54
C LEU A 229 -9.96 5.07 -3.62
N SER A 230 -8.71 4.59 -3.69
CA SER A 230 -7.58 5.20 -2.97
C SER A 230 -7.36 6.66 -3.40
N VAL A 231 -7.43 6.95 -4.71
CA VAL A 231 -7.34 8.32 -5.23
C VAL A 231 -8.52 9.18 -4.74
N CYS A 232 -9.75 8.65 -4.72
CA CYS A 232 -10.91 9.37 -4.20
C CYS A 232 -10.73 9.77 -2.73
N ASN A 233 -10.23 8.84 -1.90
CA ASN A 233 -9.93 9.12 -0.50
C ASN A 233 -8.79 10.13 -0.35
N ALA A 234 -7.72 10.02 -1.16
CA ALA A 234 -6.61 10.99 -1.16
C ALA A 234 -7.06 12.39 -1.57
N ALA A 235 -7.98 12.49 -2.53
CA ALA A 235 -8.63 13.73 -2.96
C ALA A 235 -9.65 14.28 -1.95
N LYS A 236 -9.83 13.61 -0.80
CA LYS A 236 -10.85 13.96 0.21
C LYS A 236 -12.26 14.03 -0.39
N ARG A 237 -12.57 13.10 -1.30
CA ARG A 237 -13.87 12.92 -1.96
C ARG A 237 -14.52 11.59 -1.55
N PRO A 238 -14.88 11.42 -0.26
CA PRO A 238 -15.52 10.19 0.22
C PRO A 238 -16.91 9.96 -0.39
N ASP A 239 -17.54 11.01 -0.92
CA ASP A 239 -18.77 10.96 -1.71
C ASP A 239 -18.61 10.10 -2.97
N LEU A 240 -17.48 10.23 -3.67
CA LEU A 240 -17.19 9.45 -4.88
C LEU A 240 -16.91 7.98 -4.54
N THR A 241 -16.11 7.73 -3.49
CA THR A 241 -15.84 6.37 -2.99
C THR A 241 -17.15 5.62 -2.69
N ARG A 242 -18.07 6.29 -2.00
CA ARG A 242 -19.42 5.76 -1.74
C ARG A 242 -20.20 5.54 -3.02
N HIS A 243 -20.30 6.56 -3.88
CA HIS A 243 -21.08 6.50 -5.10
C HIS A 243 -20.67 5.32 -6.00
N PHE A 244 -19.37 5.15 -6.23
CA PHE A 244 -18.85 4.06 -7.06
C PHE A 244 -19.17 2.68 -6.47
N LEU A 245 -19.04 2.53 -5.15
CA LEU A 245 -19.36 1.25 -4.50
C LEU A 245 -20.86 1.00 -4.40
N ASP A 246 -21.70 2.02 -4.21
CA ASP A 246 -23.16 1.86 -4.22
C ASP A 246 -23.63 1.33 -5.60
N ILE A 247 -23.07 1.83 -6.70
CA ILE A 247 -23.33 1.30 -8.06
C ILE A 247 -22.85 -0.16 -8.18
N LEU A 248 -21.59 -0.43 -7.84
CA LEU A 248 -20.99 -1.76 -8.04
C LEU A 248 -21.59 -2.84 -7.13
N THR A 249 -22.09 -2.47 -5.95
CA THR A 249 -22.71 -3.40 -4.98
C THR A 249 -24.18 -3.66 -5.27
N THR A 250 -24.80 -2.92 -6.20
CA THR A 250 -26.19 -3.09 -6.60
C THR A 250 -26.44 -4.54 -7.07
N PRO A 251 -27.50 -5.22 -6.56
CA PRO A 251 -27.82 -6.59 -6.98
C PRO A 251 -27.97 -6.69 -8.50
N GLY A 252 -27.29 -7.67 -9.11
CA GLY A 252 -27.32 -7.90 -10.56
C GLY A 252 -26.30 -7.07 -11.37
N HIS A 253 -25.52 -6.19 -10.74
CA HIS A 253 -24.44 -5.50 -11.44
C HIS A 253 -23.42 -6.52 -12.00
N PRO A 254 -23.04 -6.46 -13.29
CA PRO A 254 -22.19 -7.48 -13.91
C PRO A 254 -20.79 -7.55 -13.27
N GLN A 255 -20.32 -6.42 -12.75
CA GLN A 255 -19.03 -6.30 -12.07
C GLN A 255 -19.19 -6.26 -10.55
N ARG A 256 -20.20 -6.90 -9.96
CA ARG A 256 -20.34 -6.96 -8.50
C ARG A 256 -19.20 -7.75 -7.83
N THR A 257 -18.67 -8.76 -8.54
CA THR A 257 -17.65 -9.71 -8.04
C THR A 257 -16.26 -9.11 -7.84
N ILE A 258 -15.95 -7.96 -8.45
CA ILE A 258 -14.68 -7.25 -8.24
C ILE A 258 -14.64 -6.46 -6.92
N VAL A 259 -15.78 -6.30 -6.24
CA VAL A 259 -15.81 -5.67 -4.91
C VAL A 259 -15.17 -6.62 -3.92
N SER A 260 -13.99 -6.24 -3.42
CA SER A 260 -13.19 -7.03 -2.49
C SER A 260 -13.23 -6.43 -1.07
N THR A 261 -12.75 -7.19 -0.08
CA THR A 261 -12.48 -6.63 1.27
C THR A 261 -11.58 -5.39 1.23
N GLY A 262 -10.66 -5.28 0.25
CA GLY A 262 -9.80 -4.11 0.05
C GLY A 262 -10.60 -2.85 -0.29
N ALA A 263 -11.48 -2.95 -1.28
CA ALA A 263 -12.38 -1.86 -1.69
C ALA A 263 -13.30 -1.43 -0.55
N MET A 264 -13.82 -2.38 0.23
CA MET A 264 -14.66 -2.08 1.40
C MET A 264 -13.87 -1.40 2.52
N ASN A 265 -12.58 -1.72 2.70
CA ASN A 265 -11.74 -1.01 3.67
C ASN A 265 -11.56 0.46 3.27
N LEU A 266 -11.38 0.75 1.98
CA LEU A 266 -11.31 2.12 1.46
C LEU A 266 -12.63 2.88 1.71
N LEU A 267 -13.78 2.20 1.63
CA LEU A 267 -15.06 2.80 2.01
C LEU A 267 -15.16 3.09 3.51
N ILE A 268 -14.68 2.18 4.36
CA ILE A 268 -14.63 2.41 5.81
C ILE A 268 -13.70 3.60 6.12
N GLU A 269 -12.56 3.72 5.45
CA GLU A 269 -11.65 4.87 5.57
C GLU A 269 -12.33 6.18 5.12
N ALA A 270 -13.12 6.15 4.04
CA ALA A 270 -13.90 7.28 3.57
C ALA A 270 -14.90 7.74 4.65
N TYR A 271 -15.67 6.83 5.23
CA TYR A 271 -16.59 7.15 6.32
C TYR A 271 -15.87 7.59 7.60
N ALA A 272 -14.70 7.01 7.90
CA ALA A 272 -13.87 7.42 9.01
C ALA A 272 -13.41 8.88 8.87
N SER A 273 -13.04 9.31 7.66
CA SER A 273 -12.65 10.70 7.39
C SER A 273 -13.80 11.70 7.59
N LEU A 274 -15.04 11.23 7.45
CA LEU A 274 -16.27 12.00 7.71
C LEU A 274 -16.73 11.91 9.16
N GLY A 275 -16.12 11.05 10.00
CA GLY A 275 -16.58 10.77 11.35
C GLY A 275 -17.91 10.01 11.43
N ASP A 276 -18.36 9.36 10.35
CA ASP A 276 -19.65 8.66 10.30
C ASP A 276 -19.52 7.20 10.77
N SER A 277 -19.41 7.04 12.08
CA SER A 277 -19.35 5.74 12.78
C SER A 277 -20.55 4.82 12.46
N ARG A 278 -21.73 5.40 12.19
CA ARG A 278 -22.96 4.65 11.90
C ARG A 278 -22.85 3.96 10.55
N GLN A 279 -22.31 4.63 9.54
CA GLN A 279 -22.08 4.02 8.23
C GLN A 279 -21.00 2.96 8.30
N ILE A 280 -19.93 3.18 9.08
CA ILE A 280 -18.90 2.15 9.32
C ILE A 280 -19.51 0.85 9.85
N ILE A 281 -20.38 0.93 10.86
CA ILE A 281 -21.08 -0.25 11.40
C ILE A 281 -21.94 -0.91 10.34
N LYS A 282 -22.72 -0.13 9.59
CA LYS A 282 -23.56 -0.66 8.50
C LYS A 282 -22.74 -1.37 7.43
N THR A 283 -21.58 -0.82 7.07
CA THR A 283 -20.65 -1.42 6.10
C THR A 283 -20.10 -2.74 6.62
N ILE A 284 -19.66 -2.80 7.89
CA ILE A 284 -19.20 -4.05 8.52
C ILE A 284 -20.34 -5.08 8.58
N ASP A 285 -21.54 -4.69 8.99
CA ASP A 285 -22.70 -5.57 9.04
C ASP A 285 -23.11 -6.06 7.64
N TRP A 286 -22.94 -5.24 6.60
CA TRP A 286 -23.13 -5.66 5.21
C TRP A 286 -22.07 -6.67 4.77
N MET A 287 -20.80 -6.40 5.06
CA MET A 287 -19.68 -7.30 4.75
C MET A 287 -19.85 -8.68 5.40
N ILE A 288 -20.27 -8.73 6.67
CA ILE A 288 -20.56 -9.99 7.39
C ILE A 288 -21.71 -10.74 6.72
N ARG A 289 -22.79 -10.04 6.36
CA ARG A 289 -23.95 -10.68 5.72
C ARG A 289 -23.61 -11.22 4.34
N GLU A 290 -23.00 -10.43 3.48
CA GLU A 290 -22.64 -10.83 2.12
C GLU A 290 -21.59 -11.93 2.09
N GLY A 291 -20.56 -11.84 2.95
CA GLY A 291 -19.52 -12.86 3.05
C GLY A 291 -20.00 -14.19 3.64
N ALA A 292 -21.17 -14.22 4.29
CA ALA A 292 -21.79 -15.44 4.81
C ALA A 292 -22.70 -16.14 3.78
N LEU A 293 -23.07 -15.49 2.67
CA LEU A 293 -23.92 -16.08 1.65
C LEU A 293 -23.15 -17.15 0.84
N PRO A 294 -23.76 -18.31 0.55
CA PRO A 294 -23.15 -19.29 -0.35
C PRO A 294 -23.06 -18.70 -1.77
N GLY A 295 -21.84 -18.60 -2.32
CA GLY A 295 -21.61 -17.90 -3.59
C GLY A 295 -21.69 -16.37 -3.48
N GLY A 296 -21.69 -15.83 -2.26
CA GLY A 296 -21.60 -14.40 -1.99
C GLY A 296 -20.25 -13.80 -2.37
N LEU A 297 -20.11 -12.49 -2.13
CA LEU A 297 -18.87 -11.77 -2.41
C LEU A 297 -17.77 -12.13 -1.39
N GLU A 298 -16.52 -12.11 -1.82
CA GLU A 298 -15.35 -12.30 -0.95
C GLU A 298 -15.03 -11.00 -0.18
N VAL A 299 -15.98 -10.56 0.65
CA VAL A 299 -15.95 -9.28 1.38
C VAL A 299 -15.97 -9.47 2.90
N ILE A 300 -15.51 -10.60 3.41
CA ILE A 300 -15.48 -10.87 4.86
C ILE A 300 -14.56 -9.85 5.55
N PRO A 301 -14.99 -9.19 6.65
CA PRO A 301 -14.15 -8.22 7.37
C PRO A 301 -12.85 -8.86 7.86
N GLY A 302 -11.74 -8.28 7.43
CA GLY A 302 -10.41 -8.66 7.86
C GLY A 302 -9.95 -7.88 9.10
N ASN A 303 -8.75 -8.18 9.60
CA ASN A 303 -8.12 -7.41 10.68
C ASN A 303 -8.07 -5.92 10.35
N SER A 304 -7.68 -5.60 9.11
CA SER A 304 -7.60 -4.22 8.65
C SER A 304 -8.96 -3.53 8.74
N SER A 305 -10.04 -4.20 8.32
CA SER A 305 -11.40 -3.67 8.41
C SER A 305 -11.77 -3.28 9.85
N TRP A 306 -11.50 -4.18 10.81
CA TRP A 306 -11.78 -3.94 12.22
C TRP A 306 -10.90 -2.85 12.83
N CYS A 307 -9.60 -2.86 12.55
CA CYS A 307 -8.67 -1.83 13.01
C CYS A 307 -9.07 -0.44 12.52
N ILE A 308 -9.38 -0.29 11.23
CA ILE A 308 -9.81 0.99 10.65
C ILE A 308 -11.10 1.44 11.32
N ALA A 309 -12.10 0.55 11.43
CA ALA A 309 -13.39 0.87 12.04
C ALA A 309 -13.28 1.30 13.51
N LEU A 310 -12.52 0.57 14.33
CA LEU A 310 -12.31 0.90 15.74
C LEU A 310 -11.49 2.17 15.93
N ARG A 311 -10.47 2.38 15.08
CA ARG A 311 -9.67 3.61 15.09
C ARG A 311 -10.54 4.81 14.72
N ALA A 312 -11.43 4.68 13.74
CA ALA A 312 -12.37 5.72 13.36
C ALA A 312 -13.29 6.09 14.53
N CYS A 313 -13.86 5.11 15.23
CA CYS A 313 -14.67 5.36 16.43
C CYS A 313 -13.87 6.04 17.54
N LEU A 314 -12.60 5.66 17.75
CA LEU A 314 -11.73 6.30 18.73
C LEU A 314 -11.47 7.77 18.38
N VAL A 315 -11.16 8.08 17.12
CA VAL A 315 -10.93 9.46 16.65
C VAL A 315 -12.20 10.30 16.77
N ALA A 316 -13.35 9.74 16.41
CA ALA A 316 -14.65 10.40 16.54
C ALA A 316 -15.18 10.45 17.98
N GLN A 317 -14.53 9.78 18.93
CA GLN A 317 -15.01 9.55 20.30
C GLN A 317 -16.43 8.93 20.34
N ASP A 318 -16.82 8.16 19.31
CA ASP A 318 -18.09 7.44 19.27
C ASP A 318 -17.94 6.04 19.88
N TRP A 319 -18.14 6.06 21.18
CA TRP A 319 -17.96 4.93 22.06
C TRP A 319 -19.03 3.85 21.95
N ASP A 320 -20.28 4.25 21.70
CA ASP A 320 -21.39 3.32 21.52
C ASP A 320 -21.21 2.54 20.23
N ALA A 321 -20.71 3.20 19.19
CA ALA A 321 -20.34 2.54 17.95
C ALA A 321 -19.19 1.55 18.17
N ALA A 322 -18.13 1.95 18.88
CA ALA A 322 -17.01 1.07 19.16
C ALA A 322 -17.42 -0.18 19.95
N LYS A 323 -18.26 -0.02 20.99
CA LYS A 323 -18.82 -1.13 21.77
C LYS A 323 -19.62 -2.09 20.89
N THR A 324 -20.39 -1.55 19.94
CA THR A 324 -21.15 -2.36 18.98
C THR A 324 -20.22 -3.16 18.08
N LEU A 325 -19.18 -2.54 17.53
CA LEU A 325 -18.16 -3.19 16.70
C LEU A 325 -17.41 -4.29 17.48
N THR A 326 -17.03 -4.05 18.73
CA THR A 326 -16.38 -5.06 19.58
C THR A 326 -17.27 -6.29 19.79
N LYS A 327 -18.57 -6.09 20.04
CA LYS A 327 -19.52 -7.20 20.17
C LYS A 327 -19.63 -7.99 18.85
N ARG A 328 -19.69 -7.30 17.71
CA ARG A 328 -19.71 -7.94 16.39
C ARG A 328 -18.45 -8.76 16.14
N LEU A 329 -17.28 -8.18 16.40
CA LEU A 329 -16.00 -8.86 16.30
C LEU A 329 -15.97 -10.15 17.14
N ALA A 330 -16.40 -10.07 18.41
CA ALA A 330 -16.46 -11.22 19.30
C ALA A 330 -17.43 -12.31 18.82
N SER A 331 -18.55 -11.92 18.17
CA SER A 331 -19.54 -12.86 17.65
C SER A 331 -19.15 -13.55 16.34
N THR A 332 -18.13 -13.03 15.64
CA THR A 332 -17.75 -13.56 14.33
C THR A 332 -17.00 -14.88 14.53
N THR A 333 -17.52 -15.99 13.99
CA THR A 333 -17.04 -17.37 14.23
C THR A 333 -15.58 -17.61 13.82
N ASN A 334 -15.05 -16.83 12.87
CA ASN A 334 -13.65 -16.87 12.42
C ASN A 334 -12.70 -15.95 13.22
N SER A 335 -13.20 -15.22 14.24
CA SER A 335 -12.42 -14.26 15.03
C SER A 335 -11.18 -14.86 15.71
N LYS A 336 -11.21 -16.16 16.05
CA LYS A 336 -10.12 -16.84 16.74
C LYS A 336 -8.80 -16.87 15.96
N ARG A 337 -8.84 -16.77 14.63
CA ARG A 337 -7.63 -16.76 13.78
C ARG A 337 -7.20 -15.37 13.34
N MET A 338 -7.99 -14.34 13.65
CA MET A 338 -7.85 -13.02 13.02
C MET A 338 -7.43 -11.92 13.99
N ILE A 339 -7.70 -11.98 15.30
CA ILE A 339 -7.43 -10.79 16.14
C ILE A 339 -5.93 -10.60 16.41
N ASP A 340 -5.36 -9.50 15.89
CA ASP A 340 -3.97 -9.07 16.17
C ASP A 340 -3.88 -8.15 17.39
N ALA A 341 -2.66 -7.95 17.89
CA ALA A 341 -2.41 -7.16 19.11
C ALA A 341 -2.91 -5.72 19.00
N GLU A 342 -2.87 -5.13 17.80
CA GLU A 342 -3.38 -3.78 17.56
C GLU A 342 -4.89 -3.73 17.73
N THR A 343 -5.64 -4.68 17.15
CA THR A 343 -7.09 -4.74 17.31
C THR A 343 -7.46 -4.84 18.80
N ILE A 344 -6.77 -5.70 19.56
CA ILE A 344 -6.99 -5.86 21.01
C ILE A 344 -6.68 -4.56 21.75
N TYR A 345 -5.54 -3.95 21.45
CA TYR A 345 -5.13 -2.68 22.03
C TYR A 345 -6.18 -1.60 21.80
N LEU A 346 -6.68 -1.47 20.58
CA LEU A 346 -7.72 -0.49 20.23
C LEU A 346 -9.02 -0.77 20.99
N VAL A 347 -9.48 -2.02 21.06
CA VAL A 347 -10.68 -2.40 21.85
C VAL A 347 -10.50 -2.02 23.32
N LEU A 348 -9.36 -2.35 23.92
CA LEU A 348 -9.10 -2.08 25.33
C LEU A 348 -8.97 -0.57 25.60
N LYS A 349 -8.25 0.15 24.72
CA LYS A 349 -8.06 1.59 24.82
C LYS A 349 -9.38 2.33 24.70
N VAL A 350 -10.24 1.94 23.76
CA VAL A 350 -11.59 2.47 23.62
C VAL A 350 -12.39 2.23 24.90
N THR A 351 -12.36 1.00 25.42
CA THR A 351 -13.11 0.66 26.64
C THR A 351 -12.60 1.44 27.85
N TYR A 352 -11.31 1.71 27.92
CA TYR A 352 -10.68 2.48 29.00
C TYR A 352 -10.88 4.00 28.89
N ALA A 353 -10.89 4.55 27.67
CA ALA A 353 -11.18 5.97 27.48
C ALA A 353 -12.65 6.31 27.81
N LEU A 354 -13.55 5.34 27.60
CA LEU A 354 -14.90 5.30 28.11
C LEU A 354 -14.93 5.16 29.64
N LYS A 355 -14.64 6.23 30.37
CA LYS A 355 -14.88 6.26 31.83
C LYS A 355 -16.32 6.72 32.09
N PRO A 356 -17.32 5.81 32.20
CA PRO A 356 -18.67 6.22 32.60
C PRO A 356 -18.63 6.83 34.00
N THR A 357 -19.59 7.70 34.29
CA THR A 357 -19.75 8.36 35.60
C THR A 357 -19.94 7.37 36.75
N ASN A 358 -20.44 6.16 36.45
CA ASN A 358 -20.59 5.09 37.44
C ASN A 358 -19.37 4.17 37.42
N GLU A 359 -18.56 4.26 38.47
CA GLU A 359 -17.32 3.50 38.65
C GLU A 359 -17.54 1.97 38.62
N ARG A 360 -18.63 1.45 39.20
CA ARG A 360 -18.94 0.01 39.16
C ARG A 360 -19.30 -0.47 37.77
N LEU A 361 -20.00 0.36 37.00
CA LEU A 361 -20.34 0.06 35.61
C LEU A 361 -19.08 0.11 34.73
N TYR A 362 -18.16 1.04 35.03
CA TYR A 362 -16.87 1.12 34.36
C TYR A 362 -16.03 -0.13 34.60
N GLU A 363 -15.88 -0.53 35.86
CA GLU A 363 -15.14 -1.73 36.25
C GLU A 363 -15.73 -2.98 35.58
N ARG A 364 -17.06 -3.10 35.51
CA ARG A 364 -17.72 -4.21 34.81
C ARG A 364 -17.44 -4.22 33.30
N GLN A 365 -17.38 -3.06 32.65
CA GLN A 365 -17.05 -2.95 31.23
C GLN A 365 -15.58 -3.28 30.96
N LEU A 366 -14.68 -2.77 31.80
CA LEU A 366 -13.26 -3.12 31.75
C LEU A 366 -13.04 -4.61 31.94
N ARG A 367 -13.73 -5.23 32.90
CA ARG A 367 -13.70 -6.68 33.11
C ARG A 367 -14.09 -7.45 31.86
N GLN A 368 -15.19 -7.07 31.20
CA GLN A 368 -15.63 -7.72 29.96
C GLN A 368 -14.61 -7.57 28.82
N ALA A 369 -14.03 -6.37 28.66
CA ALA A 369 -13.00 -6.15 27.65
C ALA A 369 -11.72 -6.94 27.96
N LEU A 370 -11.33 -7.03 29.23
CA LEU A 370 -10.18 -7.79 29.68
C LEU A 370 -10.40 -9.30 29.56
N ASP A 371 -11.61 -9.81 29.80
CA ASP A 371 -11.95 -11.21 29.54
C ASP A 371 -11.83 -11.52 28.03
N ALA A 372 -12.25 -10.59 27.17
CA ALA A 372 -12.06 -10.72 25.71
C ALA A 372 -10.58 -10.68 25.32
N VAL A 373 -9.79 -9.76 25.91
CA VAL A 373 -8.33 -9.70 25.73
C VAL A 373 -7.69 -11.01 26.16
N TYR A 374 -8.04 -11.52 27.34
CA TYR A 374 -7.54 -12.78 27.87
C TYR A 374 -7.87 -13.94 26.93
N TYR A 375 -9.11 -14.02 26.45
CA TYR A 375 -9.51 -15.03 25.49
C TYR A 375 -8.62 -15.00 24.24
N VAL A 376 -8.41 -13.82 23.65
CA VAL A 376 -7.58 -13.69 22.44
C VAL A 376 -6.12 -14.02 22.72
N VAL A 377 -5.54 -13.52 23.81
CA VAL A 377 -4.16 -13.79 24.21
C VAL A 377 -3.95 -15.28 24.53
N SER A 378 -4.95 -15.95 25.08
CA SER A 378 -4.90 -17.40 25.37
C SER A 378 -4.81 -18.26 24.10
N VAL A 379 -5.34 -17.75 22.99
CA VAL A 379 -5.34 -18.40 21.67
C VAL A 379 -4.06 -18.09 20.88
N TRP A 380 -3.22 -17.15 21.33
CA TRP A 380 -1.94 -16.90 20.69
C TRP A 380 -0.98 -18.09 20.82
N PRO A 381 -0.17 -18.36 19.78
CA PRO A 381 0.83 -19.43 19.84
C PRO A 381 1.79 -19.19 21.00
N LYS A 382 1.95 -20.19 21.88
CA LYS A 382 2.89 -20.14 23.01
C LYS A 382 4.34 -19.99 22.54
N ASP A 383 4.69 -20.61 21.41
CA ASP A 383 6.04 -20.59 20.82
C ASP A 383 6.13 -19.64 19.62
N SER A 384 5.77 -18.38 19.83
CA SER A 384 5.77 -17.40 18.73
C SER A 384 7.16 -17.07 18.18
N ASN A 385 8.23 -17.36 18.92
CA ASN A 385 9.60 -16.96 18.58
C ASN A 385 10.13 -17.62 17.28
N ALA A 386 9.87 -18.92 17.07
CA ALA A 386 10.39 -19.65 15.90
C ALA A 386 9.70 -19.24 14.59
N THR A 387 8.39 -18.94 14.63
CA THR A 387 7.65 -18.42 13.47
C THR A 387 7.93 -16.94 13.24
N GLN A 388 8.29 -16.19 14.30
CA GLN A 388 8.59 -14.77 14.22
C GLN A 388 9.85 -14.47 13.43
N GLU A 389 10.92 -15.25 13.51
CA GLU A 389 12.15 -14.93 12.77
C GLU A 389 11.96 -14.98 11.24
N LEU A 390 11.33 -16.04 10.73
CA LEU A 390 11.05 -16.17 9.30
C LEU A 390 10.05 -15.09 8.84
N TYR A 391 9.03 -14.83 9.67
CA TYR A 391 8.02 -13.83 9.36
C TYR A 391 8.55 -12.39 9.44
N ALA A 392 9.47 -12.12 10.36
CA ALA A 392 10.17 -10.85 10.50
C ALA A 392 11.08 -10.57 9.31
N LYS A 393 11.73 -11.60 8.75
CA LYS A 393 12.52 -11.47 7.52
C LYS A 393 11.64 -11.10 6.31
N LEU A 394 10.42 -11.64 6.24
CA LEU A 394 9.51 -11.40 5.12
C LEU A 394 8.73 -10.08 5.26
N ASN A 395 8.35 -9.69 6.47
CA ASN A 395 7.47 -8.54 6.72
C ASN A 395 7.93 -7.73 7.96
N PRO A 396 9.12 -7.09 7.91
CA PRO A 396 9.71 -6.42 9.07
C PRO A 396 8.80 -5.35 9.66
N LYS A 397 8.15 -4.54 8.82
CA LYS A 397 7.23 -3.48 9.27
C LYS A 397 6.01 -4.03 10.04
N ARG A 398 5.45 -5.17 9.60
CA ARG A 398 4.30 -5.78 10.28
C ARG A 398 4.69 -6.35 11.63
N VAL A 399 5.90 -6.90 11.73
CA VAL A 399 6.45 -7.41 12.98
C VAL A 399 6.79 -6.28 13.96
N GLU A 400 7.45 -5.21 13.49
CA GLU A 400 7.69 -3.99 14.27
C GLU A 400 6.38 -3.45 14.85
N ARG A 401 5.38 -3.24 14.00
CA ARG A 401 4.05 -2.76 14.41
C ARG A 401 3.42 -3.69 15.45
N ARG A 402 3.45 -5.00 15.22
CA ARG A 402 2.94 -5.99 16.18
C ARG A 402 3.62 -5.86 17.53
N PHE A 403 4.95 -5.78 17.59
CA PHE A 403 5.67 -5.65 18.86
C PHE A 403 5.33 -4.36 19.58
N VAL A 404 5.23 -3.23 18.86
CA VAL A 404 4.83 -1.94 19.45
C VAL A 404 3.46 -2.05 20.12
N PHE A 405 2.47 -2.61 19.42
CA PHE A 405 1.14 -2.77 19.99
C PHE A 405 1.07 -3.83 21.09
N GLN A 406 1.91 -4.87 21.06
CA GLN A 406 2.02 -5.82 22.16
C GLN A 406 2.56 -5.17 23.44
N ASN A 407 3.62 -4.37 23.33
CA ASN A 407 4.16 -3.62 24.46
C ASN A 407 3.13 -2.60 24.99
N ALA A 408 2.51 -1.83 24.09
CA ALA A 408 1.50 -0.84 24.46
C ALA A 408 0.27 -1.48 25.11
N LEU A 409 -0.15 -2.66 24.65
CA LEU A 409 -1.21 -3.45 25.29
C LEU A 409 -0.80 -3.88 26.71
N GLY A 410 0.43 -4.36 26.89
CA GLY A 410 0.97 -4.70 28.21
C GLY A 410 1.01 -3.51 29.16
N ASP A 411 1.43 -2.34 28.68
CA ASP A 411 1.43 -1.09 29.46
C ASP A 411 0.01 -0.64 29.82
N LEU A 412 -0.93 -0.70 28.87
CA LEU A 412 -2.33 -0.34 29.10
C LEU A 412 -3.00 -1.26 30.13
N VAL A 413 -2.81 -2.58 30.01
CA VAL A 413 -3.34 -3.56 30.98
C VAL A 413 -2.77 -3.31 32.36
N LYS A 414 -1.46 -3.06 32.48
CA LYS A 414 -0.80 -2.73 33.76
C LYS A 414 -1.39 -1.44 34.36
N LYS A 415 -1.62 -0.42 33.54
CA LYS A 415 -2.23 0.83 33.99
C LYS A 415 -3.64 0.60 34.54
N ILE A 416 -4.47 -0.14 33.82
CA ILE A 416 -5.83 -0.48 34.24
C ILE A 416 -5.82 -1.22 35.58
N LEU A 417 -4.91 -2.20 35.76
CA LEU A 417 -4.79 -2.95 37.00
C LEU A 417 -4.33 -2.14 38.22
N ASN A 418 -3.55 -1.08 37.99
CA ASN A 418 -3.12 -0.19 39.06
C ASN A 418 -4.23 0.76 39.49
N GLU A 419 -5.18 1.07 38.59
CA GLU A 419 -6.31 1.95 38.87
C GLU A 419 -7.50 1.19 39.48
N PHE A 420 -7.66 -0.11 39.19
CA PHE A 420 -8.83 -0.90 39.60
C PHE A 420 -8.42 -2.21 40.30
N ASP A 421 -8.22 -2.16 41.61
CA ASP A 421 -7.82 -3.33 42.41
C ASP A 421 -8.81 -4.50 42.31
N GLY A 422 -10.11 -4.22 42.15
CA GLY A 422 -11.15 -5.25 41.99
C GLY A 422 -10.96 -6.13 40.75
N LEU A 423 -10.28 -5.63 39.71
CA LEU A 423 -9.98 -6.39 38.49
C LEU A 423 -8.88 -7.45 38.69
N ARG A 424 -8.04 -7.32 39.72
CA ARG A 424 -7.01 -8.34 40.04
C ARG A 424 -7.62 -9.68 40.45
N SER A 425 -8.88 -9.68 40.89
CA SER A 425 -9.60 -10.90 41.30
C SER A 425 -10.12 -11.75 40.13
N ILE A 426 -9.94 -11.31 38.87
CA ILE A 426 -10.39 -12.05 37.69
C ILE A 426 -9.51 -13.31 37.53
N PRO A 427 -10.09 -14.53 37.51
CA PRO A 427 -9.32 -15.76 37.31
C PRO A 427 -8.55 -15.73 35.99
N GLY A 428 -7.24 -16.00 36.02
CA GLY A 428 -6.36 -15.97 34.84
C GLY A 428 -5.73 -14.61 34.54
N PHE A 429 -6.01 -13.57 35.33
CA PHE A 429 -5.42 -12.24 35.10
C PHE A 429 -3.92 -12.17 35.40
N ASP A 430 -3.47 -12.90 36.43
CA ASP A 430 -2.03 -13.05 36.69
C ASP A 430 -1.33 -13.76 35.53
N ASP A 431 -2.00 -14.76 34.90
CA ASP A 431 -1.51 -15.42 33.68
C ASP A 431 -1.51 -14.44 32.49
N LEU A 432 -2.50 -13.55 32.37
CA LEU A 432 -2.51 -12.51 31.32
C LEU A 432 -1.33 -11.54 31.47
N THR A 433 -1.12 -11.02 32.68
CA THR A 433 -0.04 -10.09 32.99
C THR A 433 1.31 -10.76 32.79
N TYR A 434 1.45 -12.01 33.23
CA TYR A 434 2.62 -12.84 33.01
C TYR A 434 2.90 -13.04 31.52
N ARG A 435 1.90 -13.43 30.72
CA ARG A 435 2.04 -13.63 29.26
C ARG A 435 2.38 -12.34 28.52
N LEU A 436 1.74 -11.22 28.87
CA LEU A 436 2.06 -9.93 28.28
C LEU A 436 3.49 -9.50 28.63
N ASN A 437 3.94 -9.78 29.86
CA ASN A 437 5.32 -9.54 30.26
C ASN A 437 6.32 -10.46 29.53
N GLN A 438 5.98 -11.73 29.29
CA GLN A 438 6.80 -12.63 28.49
C GLN A 438 6.89 -12.19 27.02
N LEU A 439 5.87 -11.52 26.50
CA LEU A 439 5.83 -10.98 25.14
C LEU A 439 6.46 -9.59 25.01
N ARG A 440 6.85 -8.94 26.12
CA ARG A 440 7.54 -7.65 26.05
C ARG A 440 8.88 -7.82 25.38
N THR A 441 9.07 -7.12 24.27
CA THR A 441 10.34 -7.04 23.57
C THR A 441 10.97 -5.67 23.77
N ASN A 442 12.30 -5.60 23.84
CA ASN A 442 12.99 -4.32 23.82
C ASN A 442 12.85 -3.73 22.41
N ILE A 443 12.01 -2.70 22.27
CA ILE A 443 11.79 -2.00 21.01
C ILE A 443 12.71 -0.79 20.97
N PRO A 444 13.56 -0.63 19.94
CA PRO A 444 14.37 0.57 19.76
C PRO A 444 13.53 1.84 19.77
N ASP A 445 14.00 2.91 20.42
CA ASP A 445 13.27 4.18 20.56
C ASP A 445 12.82 4.78 19.24
N LYS A 446 13.62 4.63 18.18
CA LYS A 446 13.27 5.07 16.82
C LYS A 446 12.02 4.40 16.28
N ILE A 447 11.85 3.09 16.53
CA ILE A 447 10.66 2.35 16.11
C ILE A 447 9.47 2.79 16.96
N SER A 448 9.64 2.89 18.28
CA SER A 448 8.59 3.39 19.17
C SER A 448 8.09 4.78 18.74
N ALA A 449 9.02 5.72 18.49
CA ALA A 449 8.72 7.07 18.02
C ALA A 449 7.91 7.11 16.73
N ARG A 450 8.17 6.20 15.78
CA ARG A 450 7.45 6.11 14.50
C ARG A 450 5.96 5.82 14.68
N TYR A 451 5.59 5.05 15.69
CA TYR A 451 4.20 4.63 15.93
C TYR A 451 3.51 5.41 17.06
N LYS A 452 4.16 6.43 17.63
CA LYS A 452 3.56 7.26 18.70
C LYS A 452 2.27 7.98 18.30
N GLN A 453 2.07 8.25 17.01
CA GLN A 453 0.83 8.86 16.51
C GLN A 453 -0.32 7.85 16.39
N ASP A 454 0.00 6.56 16.29
CA ASP A 454 -1.00 5.48 16.22
C ASP A 454 -1.41 4.99 17.63
N LEU A 455 -0.50 5.12 18.61
CA LEU A 455 -0.72 4.87 20.04
C LEU A 455 -1.42 6.02 20.74
#